data_AF-A0A7C1CZP0-F1
#
_entry.id   AF-A0A7C1CZP0-F1
#
_cell.length_a   1.000
_cell.length_b   1.000
_cell.length_c   1.000
_cell.angle_alpha   90.00
_cell.angle_beta   90.00
_cell.angle_gamma   90.00
#
_symmetry.space_group_name_H-M   'P 1'
#
loop_
_entity.id
_entity.type
_entity.pdbx_description
1 polymer ?
#
loop_
_entity_poly.entity_id
_entity_poly.type
_entity_poly.pdbx_seq_one_letter_code
_entity_poly.pdbx_strand_id
1 'polypeptide(L)'
;MKNRKTFLSLVLILLCTFGFADKLTFGGDNAYPPYEFIDESGVHTGFNVDLMHAVSRAAELDIEIELGEWNLEVERFKSGELDGLIGMAVTPERQKIYGFSIPHNALHMVIFYRDGSRKPSVNDLKGSEIVVQRNGVMHDYLLENSITERIVEVESPLDGLKLLSAGTGEFGLFEKYQSLYFAKENEINNLKVSDSTVFERDYAFATAIDNSVLLNKLNKGLLLVRESGEYKEIFEKWFGSANWFEQNKKALLWSIGILIAFIFVLFAPWIWNYALKGRVKARTEELEKKAVENENLRAKIRSLHDIAFKMESCIEEEEVYDLIVEAATDILSFDYYSLDVVEGDYLVAKR
;
A
#
# COMPACT_ATOMS: atom_id res chain seq x y z
N MET A 1 60.49 5.22 51.91
CA MET A 1 60.50 5.97 50.62
C MET A 1 61.00 5.10 49.46
N LYS A 2 60.32 3.98 49.21
CA LYS A 2 60.45 3.12 48.01
C LYS A 2 59.06 3.14 47.36
N ASN A 3 58.97 3.13 46.03
CA ASN A 3 57.74 3.13 45.21
C ASN A 3 57.27 4.49 44.65
N ARG A 4 58.11 5.17 43.86
CA ARG A 4 57.63 6.29 43.04
C ARG A 4 58.19 6.39 41.63
N LYS A 5 59.06 5.46 41.19
CA LYS A 5 59.67 5.48 39.84
C LYS A 5 59.17 4.39 38.89
N THR A 6 58.45 3.38 39.37
CA THR A 6 57.90 2.30 38.53
C THR A 6 56.48 2.56 38.03
N PHE A 7 55.81 3.62 38.49
CA PHE A 7 54.45 3.96 38.05
C PHE A 7 54.43 4.89 36.83
N LEU A 8 55.55 5.57 36.50
CA LEU A 8 55.60 6.51 35.37
C LEU A 8 55.93 5.85 34.02
N SER A 9 56.46 4.61 34.01
CA SER A 9 56.77 3.89 32.77
C SER A 9 55.62 3.02 32.25
N LEU A 10 54.56 2.82 33.03
CA LEU A 10 53.40 2.02 32.62
C LEU A 10 52.26 2.86 32.02
N VAL A 11 52.35 4.18 32.08
CA VAL A 11 51.35 5.11 31.49
C VAL A 11 51.73 5.54 30.07
N LEU A 12 52.94 5.21 29.59
CA LEU A 12 53.45 5.63 28.27
C LEU A 12 53.35 4.53 27.18
N ILE A 13 52.69 3.40 27.47
CA ILE A 13 52.36 2.35 26.49
C ILE A 13 50.83 2.24 26.37
N LEU A 14 50.18 3.40 26.29
CA LEU A 14 48.86 3.53 25.67
C LEU A 14 48.97 4.61 24.58
N LEU A 15 50.04 4.54 23.80
CA LEU A 15 50.01 5.06 22.43
C LEU A 15 48.98 4.20 21.72
N CYS A 16 47.73 4.67 21.73
CA CYS A 16 46.79 4.35 20.68
C CYS A 16 47.54 4.55 19.37
N THR A 17 47.97 3.45 18.77
CA THR A 17 48.08 3.37 17.33
C THR A 17 46.67 3.59 16.81
N PHE A 18 46.24 4.85 16.77
CA PHE A 18 45.37 5.31 15.71
C PHE A 18 46.23 5.09 14.46
N GLY A 19 46.17 3.88 13.90
CA GLY A 19 46.55 3.70 12.52
C GLY A 19 45.67 4.69 11.78
N PHE A 20 46.28 5.74 11.23
CA PHE A 20 45.64 6.47 10.16
C PHE A 20 45.33 5.40 9.11
N ALA A 21 44.05 5.09 8.94
CA ALA A 21 43.64 4.31 7.79
C ALA A 21 44.03 5.16 6.57
N ASP A 22 44.81 4.59 5.65
CA ASP A 22 45.12 5.27 4.41
C ASP A 22 43.80 5.60 3.72
N LYS A 23 43.64 6.87 3.34
CA LYS A 23 42.46 7.37 2.66
C LYS A 23 42.36 6.69 1.29
N LEU A 24 41.24 6.01 1.04
CA LEU A 24 40.94 5.34 -0.22
C LEU A 24 40.14 6.27 -1.11
N THR A 25 40.43 6.27 -2.41
CA THR A 25 39.71 7.08 -3.39
C THR A 25 38.93 6.17 -4.34
N PHE A 26 37.63 6.39 -4.43
CA PHE A 26 36.73 5.63 -5.30
C PHE A 26 36.12 6.53 -6.38
N GLY A 27 36.19 6.07 -7.63
CA GLY A 27 35.58 6.76 -8.77
C GLY A 27 34.15 6.32 -9.07
N GLY A 28 33.44 7.12 -9.86
CA GLY A 28 32.12 6.79 -10.40
C GLY A 28 31.73 7.73 -11.56
N ASP A 29 30.64 7.40 -12.25
CA ASP A 29 30.12 8.23 -13.34
C ASP A 29 29.44 9.50 -12.78
N ASN A 30 29.70 10.65 -13.39
CA ASN A 30 29.05 11.92 -13.06
C ASN A 30 27.66 12.10 -13.70
N ALA A 31 27.25 11.21 -14.62
CA ALA A 31 26.03 11.32 -15.40
C ALA A 31 25.17 10.04 -15.41
N TYR A 32 25.12 9.29 -14.29
CA TYR A 32 24.40 8.02 -14.18
C TYR A 32 23.29 8.01 -13.10
N PRO A 33 22.33 8.96 -13.11
CA PRO A 33 21.26 8.96 -12.12
C PRO A 33 20.31 7.76 -12.31
N PRO A 34 19.64 7.28 -11.24
CA PRO A 34 19.75 7.72 -9.84
C PRO A 34 20.91 7.03 -9.08
N TYR A 35 21.84 6.37 -9.77
CA TYR A 35 22.88 5.55 -9.17
C TYR A 35 24.06 6.39 -8.66
N GLU A 36 24.69 7.15 -9.54
CA GLU A 36 25.77 8.09 -9.21
C GLU A 36 25.76 9.23 -10.22
N PHE A 37 25.76 10.46 -9.73
CA PHE A 37 25.77 11.64 -10.57
C PHE A 37 26.15 12.89 -9.77
N ILE A 38 26.51 13.95 -10.49
CA ILE A 38 26.68 15.27 -9.90
C ILE A 38 25.37 16.03 -10.09
N ASP A 39 24.76 16.49 -8.99
CA ASP A 39 23.53 17.27 -9.06
C ASP A 39 23.77 18.72 -9.55
N GLU A 40 22.69 19.48 -9.73
CA GLU A 40 22.75 20.88 -10.17
C GLU A 40 23.56 21.79 -9.22
N SER A 41 23.72 21.40 -7.96
CA SER A 41 24.52 22.14 -6.97
C SER A 41 26.00 21.76 -6.99
N GLY A 42 26.40 20.81 -7.84
CA GLY A 42 27.78 20.32 -7.93
C GLY A 42 28.13 19.27 -6.88
N VAL A 43 27.14 18.70 -6.19
CA VAL A 43 27.36 17.70 -5.13
C VAL A 43 27.29 16.29 -5.71
N HIS A 44 28.25 15.44 -5.34
CA HIS A 44 28.23 14.02 -5.67
C HIS A 44 27.08 13.35 -4.92
N THR A 45 26.17 12.73 -5.67
CA THR A 45 24.94 12.16 -5.12
C THR A 45 24.52 10.91 -5.88
N GLY A 46 23.51 10.22 -5.37
CA GLY A 46 22.99 8.98 -5.93
C GLY A 46 23.03 7.81 -4.96
N PHE A 47 22.36 6.73 -5.35
CA PHE A 47 22.27 5.50 -4.57
C PHE A 47 23.64 4.92 -4.20
N ASN A 48 24.57 4.84 -5.15
CA ASN A 48 25.90 4.26 -4.92
C ASN A 48 26.80 5.15 -4.09
N VAL A 49 26.63 6.48 -4.17
CA VAL A 49 27.31 7.44 -3.30
C VAL A 49 26.85 7.26 -1.85
N ASP A 50 25.54 7.27 -1.62
CA ASP A 50 24.96 7.06 -0.28
C ASP A 50 25.33 5.69 0.29
N LEU A 51 25.24 4.65 -0.55
CA LEU A 51 25.58 3.29 -0.16
C LEU A 51 27.07 3.14 0.17
N MET A 52 27.97 3.70 -0.66
CA MET A 52 29.41 3.65 -0.39
C MET A 52 29.75 4.38 0.91
N HIS A 53 29.13 5.53 1.19
CA HIS A 53 29.30 6.20 2.48
C HIS A 53 28.83 5.34 3.67
N ALA A 54 27.69 4.65 3.56
CA ALA A 54 27.21 3.73 4.60
C ALA A 54 28.17 2.54 4.80
N VAL A 55 28.62 1.94 3.69
CA VAL A 55 29.57 0.82 3.69
C VAL A 55 30.90 1.25 4.28
N SER A 56 31.41 2.44 3.94
CA SER A 56 32.65 3.00 4.48
C SER A 56 32.59 3.11 6.00
N ARG A 57 31.48 3.65 6.54
CA ARG A 57 31.26 3.72 7.99
C ARG A 57 31.21 2.35 8.64
N ALA A 58 30.43 1.42 8.08
CA ALA A 58 30.25 0.08 8.65
C ALA A 58 31.52 -0.79 8.57
N ALA A 59 32.36 -0.57 7.56
CA ALA A 59 33.62 -1.28 7.33
C ALA A 59 34.83 -0.62 8.02
N GLU A 60 34.64 0.54 8.66
CA GLU A 60 35.71 1.36 9.24
C GLU A 60 36.79 1.73 8.21
N LEU A 61 36.33 2.12 7.02
CA LEU A 61 37.17 2.62 5.92
C LEU A 61 37.04 4.14 5.82
N ASP A 62 38.12 4.81 5.43
CA ASP A 62 38.12 6.23 5.04
C ASP A 62 38.08 6.31 3.51
N ILE A 63 36.89 6.51 2.94
CA ILE A 63 36.66 6.54 1.49
C ILE A 63 36.23 7.95 1.05
N GLU A 64 36.95 8.51 0.09
CA GLU A 64 36.54 9.67 -0.69
C GLU A 64 36.02 9.24 -2.05
N ILE A 65 34.95 9.91 -2.51
CA ILE A 65 34.28 9.59 -3.75
C ILE A 65 34.50 10.74 -4.74
N GLU A 66 34.99 10.40 -5.91
CA GLU A 66 35.15 11.31 -7.04
C GLU A 66 34.25 10.85 -8.19
N LEU A 67 33.50 11.78 -8.79
CA LEU A 67 32.67 11.48 -9.94
C LEU A 67 33.22 12.22 -11.16
N GLY A 68 33.38 11.49 -12.27
CA GLY A 68 33.94 11.99 -13.51
C GLY A 68 33.26 11.38 -14.72
N GLU A 69 33.78 11.68 -15.91
CA GLU A 69 33.33 10.99 -17.12
C GLU A 69 33.75 9.52 -17.03
N TRP A 70 32.80 8.60 -17.27
CA TRP A 70 32.99 7.18 -17.02
C TRP A 70 34.25 6.58 -17.65
N ASN A 71 34.55 6.89 -18.92
CA ASN A 71 35.73 6.32 -19.59
C ASN A 71 37.03 6.82 -18.95
N LEU A 72 37.08 8.09 -18.55
CA LEU A 72 38.22 8.65 -17.82
C LEU A 72 38.39 7.99 -16.45
N GLU A 73 37.32 7.82 -15.68
CA GLU A 73 37.37 7.19 -14.35
C GLU A 73 37.83 5.72 -14.41
N VAL A 74 37.40 4.97 -15.43
CA VAL A 74 37.90 3.60 -15.68
C VAL A 74 39.40 3.59 -15.99
N GLU A 75 39.90 4.54 -16.77
CA GLU A 75 41.34 4.64 -17.06
C GLU A 75 42.15 5.08 -15.82
N ARG A 76 41.65 6.05 -15.03
CA ARG A 76 42.25 6.47 -13.74
C ARG A 76 42.35 5.29 -12.78
N PHE A 77 41.28 4.49 -12.68
CA PHE A 77 41.27 3.28 -11.88
C PHE A 77 42.28 2.24 -12.39
N LYS A 78 42.32 2.01 -13.70
CA LYS A 78 43.27 1.08 -14.32
C LYS A 78 44.73 1.52 -14.15
N SER A 79 45.02 2.82 -14.10
CA SER A 79 46.35 3.35 -13.80
C SER A 79 46.72 3.31 -12.31
N GLY A 80 45.78 2.94 -11.44
CA GLY A 80 45.97 2.92 -9.98
C GLY A 80 45.88 4.29 -9.32
N GLU A 81 45.29 5.29 -9.99
CA GLU A 81 44.99 6.59 -9.40
C GLU A 81 43.79 6.51 -8.44
N LEU A 82 42.87 5.57 -8.71
CA LEU A 82 41.74 5.24 -7.85
C LEU A 82 41.94 3.84 -7.26
N ASP A 83 41.50 3.64 -6.01
CA ASP A 83 41.53 2.35 -5.32
C ASP A 83 40.37 1.43 -5.75
N GLY A 84 39.30 2.02 -6.28
CA GLY A 84 38.14 1.28 -6.75
C GLY A 84 37.11 2.16 -7.45
N LEU A 85 36.01 1.52 -7.85
CA LEU A 85 34.83 2.18 -8.42
C LEU A 85 33.59 1.85 -7.59
N ILE A 86 32.75 2.86 -7.35
CA ILE A 86 31.50 2.72 -6.57
C ILE A 86 30.39 2.00 -7.35
N GLY A 87 30.62 1.71 -8.62
CA GLY A 87 29.64 1.09 -9.48
C GLY A 87 30.29 0.59 -10.77
N MET A 88 30.14 -0.68 -11.07
CA MET A 88 30.51 -1.25 -12.36
C MET A 88 29.66 -2.48 -12.66
N ALA A 89 29.12 -2.54 -13.89
CA ALA A 89 28.41 -3.72 -14.36
C ALA A 89 29.37 -4.90 -14.49
N VAL A 90 28.99 -6.03 -13.90
CA VAL A 90 29.77 -7.26 -13.89
C VAL A 90 29.59 -7.97 -15.23
N THR A 91 30.71 -8.16 -15.94
CA THR A 91 30.77 -8.93 -17.19
C THR A 91 31.93 -9.93 -17.14
N PRO A 92 31.85 -11.05 -17.88
CA PRO A 92 32.94 -12.04 -17.93
C PRO A 92 34.29 -11.44 -18.33
N GLU A 93 34.30 -10.41 -19.18
CA GLU A 93 35.48 -9.70 -19.64
C GLU A 93 36.08 -8.86 -18.50
N ARG A 94 35.25 -8.12 -17.77
CA ARG A 94 35.69 -7.27 -16.66
C ARG A 94 36.15 -8.11 -15.46
N GLN A 95 35.53 -9.26 -15.21
CA GLN A 95 35.95 -10.19 -14.14
C GLN A 95 37.37 -10.75 -14.33
N LYS A 96 37.92 -10.70 -15.55
CA LYS A 96 39.32 -11.08 -15.80
C LYS A 96 40.32 -10.00 -15.39
N ILE A 97 39.86 -8.77 -15.17
CA ILE A 97 40.70 -7.57 -14.99
C ILE A 97 40.48 -6.93 -13.61
N TYR A 98 39.27 -7.03 -13.06
CA TYR A 98 38.86 -6.38 -11.81
C TYR A 98 38.29 -7.39 -10.80
N GLY A 99 38.46 -7.06 -9.52
CA GLY A 99 37.78 -7.73 -8.41
C GLY A 99 36.43 -7.07 -8.17
N PHE A 100 35.40 -7.87 -7.88
CA PHE A 100 34.04 -7.37 -7.65
C PHE A 100 33.54 -7.75 -6.27
N SER A 101 32.92 -6.80 -5.58
CA SER A 101 32.21 -7.07 -4.33
C SER A 101 31.02 -8.00 -4.59
N ILE A 102 30.36 -8.44 -3.51
CA ILE A 102 28.99 -8.93 -3.64
C ILE A 102 28.14 -7.86 -4.34
N PRO A 103 27.31 -8.20 -5.34
CA PRO A 103 26.49 -7.22 -6.05
C PRO A 103 25.62 -6.44 -5.07
N HIS A 104 25.60 -5.11 -5.21
CA HIS A 104 24.73 -4.27 -4.41
C HIS A 104 23.39 -4.01 -5.10
N ASN A 105 23.33 -4.06 -6.43
CA ASN A 105 22.07 -3.99 -7.19
C ASN A 105 22.17 -4.81 -8.48
N ALA A 106 21.02 -5.03 -9.11
CA ALA A 106 20.90 -5.54 -10.47
C ALA A 106 20.39 -4.42 -11.38
N LEU A 107 21.03 -4.25 -12.54
CA LEU A 107 20.55 -3.38 -13.61
C LEU A 107 19.55 -4.17 -14.46
N HIS A 108 18.39 -3.58 -14.73
CA HIS A 108 17.34 -4.24 -15.51
C HIS A 108 17.18 -3.55 -16.85
N MET A 109 17.49 -4.26 -17.93
CA MET A 109 17.43 -3.69 -19.27
C MET A 109 16.05 -4.01 -19.84
N VAL A 110 15.27 -2.98 -20.12
CA VAL A 110 13.83 -3.09 -20.38
C VAL A 110 13.43 -2.38 -21.67
N ILE A 111 12.25 -2.74 -22.18
CA ILE A 111 11.71 -2.17 -23.39
C ILE A 111 10.85 -0.96 -23.03
N PHE A 112 11.23 0.19 -23.57
CA PHE A 112 10.41 1.40 -23.59
C PHE A 112 9.60 1.46 -24.89
N TYR A 113 8.33 1.87 -24.78
CA TYR A 113 7.42 1.99 -25.92
C TYR A 113 6.43 3.14 -25.70
N ARG A 114 5.89 3.69 -26.78
CA ARG A 114 4.90 4.78 -26.69
C ARG A 114 3.56 4.30 -26.12
N ASP A 115 2.94 5.12 -25.28
CA ASP A 115 1.59 4.89 -24.79
C ASP A 115 0.59 4.82 -25.97
N GLY A 116 -0.45 4.00 -25.83
CA GLY A 116 -1.39 3.66 -26.88
C GLY A 116 -0.94 2.53 -27.81
N SER A 117 0.34 2.11 -27.75
CA SER A 117 0.84 0.96 -28.51
C SER A 117 0.55 -0.36 -27.80
N ARG A 118 0.56 -1.48 -28.55
CA ARG A 118 0.53 -2.83 -27.94
C ARG A 118 1.75 -2.98 -27.04
N LYS A 119 1.53 -3.48 -25.82
CA LYS A 119 2.61 -3.83 -24.90
C LYS A 119 3.56 -4.87 -25.53
N PRO A 120 4.87 -4.58 -25.63
CA PRO A 120 5.83 -5.49 -26.22
C PRO A 120 6.29 -6.56 -25.24
N SER A 121 6.70 -7.68 -25.82
CA SER A 121 7.49 -8.74 -25.20
C SER A 121 8.90 -8.75 -25.78
N VAL A 122 9.83 -9.49 -25.17
CA VAL A 122 11.20 -9.63 -25.68
C VAL A 122 11.24 -10.13 -27.13
N ASN A 123 10.32 -11.01 -27.51
CA ASN A 123 10.24 -11.52 -28.89
C ASN A 123 9.89 -10.44 -29.92
N ASP A 124 9.18 -9.39 -29.49
CA ASP A 124 8.78 -8.29 -30.36
C ASP A 124 9.95 -7.38 -30.74
N LEU A 125 11.11 -7.52 -30.10
CA LEU A 125 12.34 -6.82 -30.51
C LEU A 125 12.88 -7.33 -31.86
N LYS A 126 12.57 -8.58 -32.22
CA LYS A 126 13.14 -9.18 -33.44
C LYS A 126 12.66 -8.48 -34.70
N GLY A 127 13.61 -7.94 -35.45
CA GLY A 127 13.35 -7.20 -36.69
C GLY A 127 12.67 -5.84 -36.51
N SER A 128 12.46 -5.37 -35.28
CA SER A 128 11.90 -4.04 -34.97
C SER A 128 12.97 -2.96 -35.01
N GLU A 129 12.57 -1.70 -35.17
CA GLU A 129 13.50 -0.56 -35.04
C GLU A 129 13.67 -0.20 -33.56
N ILE A 130 14.90 -0.34 -33.06
CA ILE A 130 15.20 -0.19 -31.63
C ILE A 130 16.17 0.96 -31.42
N VAL A 131 15.77 1.91 -30.57
CA VAL A 131 16.61 3.01 -30.11
C VAL A 131 17.48 2.54 -28.94
N VAL A 132 18.80 2.71 -29.05
CA VAL A 132 19.78 2.35 -28.01
C VAL A 132 20.91 3.37 -27.95
N GLN A 133 21.58 3.47 -26.80
CA GLN A 133 22.82 4.23 -26.70
C GLN A 133 23.94 3.55 -27.48
N ARG A 134 24.63 4.31 -28.34
CA ARG A 134 25.79 3.84 -29.11
C ARG A 134 26.85 3.30 -28.15
N ASN A 135 27.43 2.16 -28.51
CA ASN A 135 28.49 1.47 -27.74
C ASN A 135 28.12 1.17 -26.27
N GLY A 136 26.82 1.14 -25.95
CA GLY A 136 26.32 0.72 -24.65
C GLY A 136 26.03 -0.79 -24.60
N VAL A 137 25.88 -1.34 -23.40
CA VAL A 137 25.61 -2.78 -23.16
C VAL A 137 24.39 -3.28 -23.95
N MET A 138 23.38 -2.43 -24.15
CA MET A 138 22.16 -2.76 -24.91
C MET A 138 22.43 -2.82 -26.41
N HIS A 139 23.30 -1.94 -26.93
CA HIS A 139 23.71 -1.97 -28.33
C HIS A 139 24.47 -3.26 -28.63
N ASP A 140 25.46 -3.59 -27.80
CA ASP A 140 26.23 -4.83 -27.93
C ASP A 140 25.32 -6.07 -27.85
N TYR A 141 24.36 -6.08 -26.92
CA TYR A 141 23.38 -7.15 -26.79
C TYR A 141 22.57 -7.37 -28.09
N LEU A 142 22.11 -6.30 -28.75
CA LEU A 142 21.35 -6.40 -30.00
C LEU A 142 22.20 -6.97 -31.13
N LEU A 143 23.47 -6.57 -31.21
CA LEU A 143 24.42 -7.03 -32.24
C LEU A 143 24.83 -8.49 -32.02
N GLU A 144 25.30 -8.84 -30.81
CA GLU A 144 25.79 -10.18 -30.46
C GLU A 144 24.72 -11.26 -30.65
N ASN A 145 23.46 -10.92 -30.34
CA ASN A 145 22.34 -11.84 -30.45
C ASN A 145 21.60 -11.71 -31.79
N SER A 146 22.07 -10.85 -32.70
CA SER A 146 21.46 -10.60 -34.02
C SER A 146 19.95 -10.36 -33.91
N ILE A 147 19.54 -9.54 -32.95
CA ILE A 147 18.11 -9.31 -32.64
C ILE A 147 17.45 -8.51 -33.78
N THR A 148 18.11 -7.47 -34.27
CA THR A 148 17.62 -6.64 -35.37
C THR A 148 18.79 -5.95 -36.07
N GLU A 149 18.64 -5.65 -37.36
CA GLU A 149 19.56 -4.78 -38.12
C GLU A 149 19.12 -3.31 -38.10
N ARG A 150 17.89 -3.03 -37.62
CA ARG A 150 17.30 -1.69 -37.57
C ARG A 150 17.61 -1.02 -36.23
N ILE A 151 18.85 -0.63 -36.02
CA ILE A 151 19.29 0.01 -34.77
C ILE A 151 19.38 1.53 -34.97
N VAL A 152 18.71 2.28 -34.10
CA VAL A 152 18.80 3.74 -34.04
C VAL A 152 19.70 4.11 -32.86
N GLU A 153 20.90 4.57 -33.18
CA GLU A 153 21.90 4.92 -32.19
C GLU A 153 21.73 6.36 -31.68
N VAL A 154 21.84 6.54 -30.37
CA VAL A 154 21.89 7.86 -29.71
C VAL A 154 23.11 7.97 -28.80
N GLU A 155 23.51 9.19 -28.46
CA GLU A 155 24.69 9.42 -27.61
C GLU A 155 24.37 9.21 -26.12
N SER A 156 23.12 9.47 -25.70
CA SER A 156 22.67 9.31 -24.31
C SER A 156 21.31 8.61 -24.20
N PRO A 157 21.01 7.92 -23.08
CA PRO A 157 19.69 7.36 -22.83
C PRO A 157 18.58 8.42 -22.87
N LEU A 158 18.85 9.64 -22.38
CA LEU A 158 17.90 10.75 -22.42
C LEU A 158 17.53 11.15 -23.85
N ASP A 159 18.50 11.25 -24.75
CA ASP A 159 18.24 11.53 -26.16
C ASP A 159 17.42 10.41 -26.80
N GLY A 160 17.70 9.16 -26.44
CA GLY A 160 16.92 8.00 -26.86
C GLY A 160 15.46 8.06 -26.43
N LEU A 161 15.20 8.43 -25.17
CA LEU A 161 13.84 8.63 -24.66
C LEU A 161 13.12 9.77 -25.39
N LYS A 162 13.79 10.91 -25.60
CA LYS A 162 13.22 12.05 -26.35
C LYS A 162 12.89 11.67 -27.79
N LEU A 163 13.79 10.95 -28.45
CA LEU A 163 13.62 10.48 -29.83
C LEU A 163 12.45 9.49 -29.96
N LEU A 164 12.37 8.54 -29.03
CA LEU A 164 11.26 7.57 -28.96
C LEU A 164 9.91 8.25 -28.68
N SER A 165 9.90 9.21 -27.76
CA SER A 165 8.73 10.03 -27.41
C SER A 165 8.24 10.84 -28.62
N ALA A 166 9.15 11.38 -29.42
CA ALA A 166 8.86 12.12 -30.65
C ALA A 166 8.36 11.24 -31.81
N GLY A 167 8.37 9.91 -31.66
CA GLY A 167 7.81 8.97 -32.64
C GLY A 167 8.83 8.23 -33.50
N THR A 168 10.12 8.43 -33.27
CA THR A 168 11.19 7.71 -34.00
C THR A 168 11.54 6.41 -33.26
N GLY A 169 11.75 5.30 -33.98
CA GLY A 169 11.89 3.98 -33.36
C GLY A 169 10.55 3.37 -32.95
N GLU A 170 10.47 2.03 -33.03
CA GLU A 170 9.33 1.27 -32.52
C GLU A 170 9.47 1.06 -31.01
N PHE A 171 10.68 0.74 -30.56
CA PHE A 171 11.02 0.51 -29.17
C PHE A 171 12.31 1.21 -28.77
N GLY A 172 12.48 1.46 -27.49
CA GLY A 172 13.78 1.79 -26.89
C GLY A 172 14.23 0.66 -25.98
N LEU A 173 15.52 0.32 -25.98
CA LEU A 173 16.09 -0.65 -25.04
C LEU A 173 17.09 0.08 -24.13
N PHE A 174 16.70 0.27 -22.88
CA PHE A 174 17.46 1.07 -21.91
C PHE A 174 17.45 0.44 -20.51
N GLU A 175 18.36 0.88 -19.64
CA GLU A 175 18.30 0.57 -18.20
C GLU A 175 17.05 1.23 -17.59
N LYS A 176 16.30 0.44 -16.80
CA LYS A 176 14.97 0.81 -16.30
C LYS A 176 14.97 2.05 -15.42
N TYR A 177 15.76 2.07 -14.36
CA TYR A 177 15.64 3.08 -13.32
C TYR A 177 16.25 4.41 -13.76
N GLN A 178 17.38 4.39 -14.47
CA GLN A 178 17.95 5.58 -15.09
C GLN A 178 16.96 6.20 -16.07
N SER A 179 16.35 5.38 -16.92
CA SER A 179 15.41 5.89 -17.92
C SER A 179 14.11 6.40 -17.31
N LEU A 180 13.60 5.78 -16.26
CA LEU A 180 12.46 6.29 -15.49
C LEU A 180 12.78 7.60 -14.79
N TYR A 181 13.99 7.74 -14.25
CA TYR A 181 14.48 8.99 -13.66
C TYR A 181 14.50 10.09 -14.73
N PHE A 182 15.15 9.85 -15.87
CA PHE A 182 15.20 10.82 -16.97
C PHE A 182 13.83 11.18 -17.52
N ALA A 183 12.95 10.20 -17.70
CA ALA A 183 11.58 10.44 -18.16
C ALA A 183 10.81 11.34 -17.19
N LYS A 184 10.97 11.14 -15.88
CA LYS A 184 10.34 11.97 -14.85
C LYS A 184 10.89 13.40 -14.85
N GLU A 185 12.21 13.56 -14.78
CA GLU A 185 12.86 14.88 -14.71
C GLU A 185 12.64 15.72 -15.99
N ASN A 186 12.43 15.07 -17.14
CA ASN A 186 12.19 15.74 -18.43
C ASN A 186 10.71 15.71 -18.86
N GLU A 187 9.78 15.39 -17.96
CA GLU A 187 8.33 15.37 -18.20
C GLU A 187 7.88 14.51 -19.41
N ILE A 188 8.61 13.43 -19.70
CA ILE A 188 8.32 12.48 -20.78
C ILE A 188 7.24 11.49 -20.31
N ASN A 189 5.97 11.87 -20.45
CA ASN A 189 4.83 11.14 -19.91
C ASN A 189 4.15 10.17 -20.91
N ASN A 190 4.56 10.18 -22.18
CA ASN A 190 3.94 9.37 -23.24
C ASN A 190 4.67 8.05 -23.51
N LEU A 191 5.60 7.64 -22.63
CA LEU A 191 6.32 6.36 -22.72
C LEU A 191 5.90 5.42 -21.59
N LYS A 192 5.91 4.12 -21.88
CA LYS A 192 5.65 3.02 -20.95
C LYS A 192 6.80 2.02 -21.00
N VAL A 193 6.93 1.24 -19.92
CA VAL A 193 7.97 0.22 -19.74
C VAL A 193 7.34 -1.17 -19.81
N SER A 194 8.05 -2.14 -20.40
CA SER A 194 7.66 -3.55 -20.37
C SER A 194 7.71 -4.13 -18.95
N ASP A 195 6.88 -5.13 -18.66
CA ASP A 195 6.98 -5.85 -17.37
C ASP A 195 8.19 -6.78 -17.35
N SER A 196 8.55 -7.30 -18.52
CA SER A 196 9.66 -8.24 -18.67
C SER A 196 10.96 -7.47 -18.84
N THR A 197 11.95 -7.87 -18.04
CA THR A 197 13.35 -7.54 -18.26
C THR A 197 13.88 -8.37 -19.43
N VAL A 198 14.58 -7.71 -20.36
CA VAL A 198 15.22 -8.39 -21.50
C VAL A 198 16.42 -9.19 -21.01
N PHE A 199 17.28 -8.54 -20.21
CA PHE A 199 18.36 -9.18 -19.49
C PHE A 199 18.77 -8.34 -18.28
N GLU A 200 19.47 -8.98 -17.36
CA GLU A 200 19.98 -8.35 -16.14
C GLU A 200 21.50 -8.34 -16.14
N ARG A 201 22.07 -7.37 -15.43
CA ARG A 201 23.50 -7.34 -15.10
C ARG A 201 23.66 -6.98 -13.64
N ASP A 202 24.46 -7.78 -12.94
CA ASP A 202 24.88 -7.44 -11.59
C ASP A 202 25.70 -6.15 -11.63
N TYR A 203 25.54 -5.33 -10.60
CA TYR A 203 26.27 -4.09 -10.39
C TYR A 203 26.90 -4.14 -9.01
N ALA A 204 28.20 -3.90 -8.97
CA ALA A 204 29.01 -4.12 -7.79
C ALA A 204 30.11 -3.05 -7.67
N PHE A 205 30.66 -2.92 -6.47
CA PHE A 205 31.90 -2.18 -6.27
C PHE A 205 33.03 -2.94 -6.95
N ALA A 206 33.91 -2.21 -7.64
CA ALA A 206 35.08 -2.78 -8.29
C ALA A 206 36.37 -2.37 -7.57
N THR A 207 37.32 -3.30 -7.46
CA THR A 207 38.66 -3.08 -6.92
C THR A 207 39.70 -3.73 -7.83
N ALA A 208 40.99 -3.50 -7.59
CA ALA A 208 42.04 -4.29 -8.24
C ALA A 208 41.79 -5.80 -7.99
N ILE A 209 42.03 -6.63 -9.01
CA ILE A 209 41.68 -8.07 -9.00
C ILE A 209 42.37 -8.87 -7.89
N ASP A 210 43.54 -8.43 -7.47
CA ASP A 210 44.36 -9.04 -6.44
C ASP A 210 44.14 -8.42 -5.04
N ASN A 211 43.38 -7.33 -4.92
CA ASN A 211 43.11 -6.67 -3.65
C ASN A 211 41.96 -7.31 -2.85
N SER A 212 42.13 -8.59 -2.53
CA SER A 212 41.16 -9.38 -1.76
C SER A 212 40.88 -8.82 -0.36
N VAL A 213 41.85 -8.09 0.23
CA VAL A 213 41.70 -7.48 1.57
C VAL A 213 40.66 -6.36 1.52
N LEU A 214 40.78 -5.42 0.57
CA LEU A 214 39.81 -4.35 0.39
C LEU A 214 38.43 -4.92 0.05
N LEU A 215 38.38 -5.90 -0.86
CA LEU A 215 37.15 -6.55 -1.27
C LEU A 215 36.39 -7.18 -0.10
N ASN A 216 37.10 -7.89 0.78
CA ASN A 216 36.50 -8.50 1.97
C ASN A 216 35.97 -7.45 2.96
N LYS A 217 36.65 -6.30 3.11
CA LYS A 217 36.16 -5.19 3.94
C LYS A 217 34.89 -4.57 3.36
N LEU A 218 34.85 -4.31 2.05
CA LEU A 218 33.65 -3.82 1.36
C LEU A 218 32.48 -4.78 1.50
N ASN A 219 32.72 -6.08 1.30
CA ASN A 219 31.70 -7.12 1.45
C ASN A 219 31.16 -7.18 2.89
N LYS A 220 32.04 -7.11 3.89
CA LYS A 220 31.65 -7.04 5.30
C LYS A 220 30.77 -5.81 5.56
N GLY A 221 31.20 -4.63 5.10
CA GLY A 221 30.43 -3.39 5.25
C GLY A 221 29.05 -3.49 4.61
N LEU A 222 28.97 -4.01 3.37
CA LEU A 222 27.69 -4.17 2.68
C LEU A 222 26.74 -5.13 3.40
N LEU A 223 27.25 -6.24 3.95
CA LEU A 223 26.44 -7.16 4.75
C LEU A 223 25.90 -6.50 6.02
N LEU A 224 26.73 -5.72 6.74
CA LEU A 224 26.31 -4.98 7.92
C LEU A 224 25.26 -3.91 7.62
N VAL A 225 25.41 -3.16 6.52
CA VAL A 225 24.44 -2.15 6.07
C VAL A 225 23.11 -2.78 5.64
N ARG A 226 23.14 -4.00 5.09
CA ARG A 226 21.93 -4.76 4.78
C ARG A 226 21.24 -5.28 6.04
N GLU A 227 22.01 -5.79 7.00
CA GLU A 227 21.50 -6.32 8.26
C GLU A 227 20.88 -5.22 9.14
N SER A 228 21.45 -4.00 9.13
CA SER A 228 20.92 -2.87 9.90
C SER A 228 19.59 -2.31 9.36
N GLY A 229 19.25 -2.60 8.10
CA GLY A 229 18.11 -2.01 7.39
C GLY A 229 18.42 -0.70 6.67
N GLU A 230 19.60 -0.09 6.89
CA GLU A 230 20.03 1.15 6.24
C GLU A 230 20.08 1.01 4.72
N TYR A 231 20.49 -0.16 4.19
CA TYR A 231 20.42 -0.45 2.76
C TYR A 231 19.01 -0.22 2.20
N LYS A 232 17.98 -0.67 2.92
CA LYS A 232 16.59 -0.55 2.48
C LYS A 232 16.18 0.92 2.46
N GLU A 233 16.54 1.70 3.48
CA GLU A 233 16.24 3.13 3.54
C GLU A 233 16.88 3.90 2.37
N ILE A 234 18.16 3.61 2.07
CA ILE A 234 18.88 4.19 0.93
C ILE A 234 18.21 3.76 -0.39
N PHE A 235 17.87 2.47 -0.53
CA PHE A 235 17.19 1.98 -1.73
C PHE A 235 15.82 2.66 -1.94
N GLU A 236 15.01 2.79 -0.88
CA GLU A 236 13.70 3.41 -0.94
C GLU A 236 13.77 4.92 -1.23
N LYS A 237 14.83 5.61 -0.76
CA LYS A 237 15.11 7.02 -1.10
C LYS A 237 15.27 7.23 -2.60
N TRP A 238 16.02 6.35 -3.28
CA TRP A 238 16.41 6.54 -4.68
C TRP A 238 15.48 5.86 -5.69
N PHE A 239 14.96 4.68 -5.38
CA PHE A 239 14.12 3.89 -6.28
C PHE A 239 12.64 3.86 -5.87
N GLY A 240 12.30 4.46 -4.74
CA GLY A 240 10.96 4.43 -4.15
C GLY A 240 10.70 3.16 -3.34
N SER A 241 9.64 3.18 -2.53
CA SER A 241 9.29 2.04 -1.68
C SER A 241 8.69 0.89 -2.49
N ALA A 242 9.23 -0.31 -2.31
CA ALA A 242 8.62 -1.56 -2.82
C ALA A 242 7.32 -1.93 -2.08
N ASN A 243 6.95 -1.21 -1.01
CA ASN A 243 5.74 -1.48 -0.25
C ASN A 243 4.51 -1.03 -1.03
N TRP A 244 3.90 -1.98 -1.75
CA TRP A 244 2.61 -1.82 -2.42
C TRP A 244 1.56 -1.15 -1.53
N PHE A 245 1.55 -1.48 -0.23
CA PHE A 245 0.62 -0.92 0.75
C PHE A 245 0.75 0.59 0.92
N GLU A 246 1.96 1.14 0.96
CA GLU A 246 2.16 2.58 1.10
C GLU A 246 1.81 3.30 -0.20
N GLN A 247 2.20 2.74 -1.36
CA GLN A 247 1.83 3.29 -2.66
C GLN A 247 0.31 3.28 -2.91
N ASN A 248 -0.40 2.24 -2.42
CA ASN A 248 -1.82 2.03 -2.68
C ASN A 248 -2.72 2.32 -1.47
N LYS A 249 -2.19 2.95 -0.41
CA LYS A 249 -2.92 3.21 0.84
C LYS A 249 -4.26 3.90 0.62
N LYS A 250 -4.29 4.89 -0.29
CA LYS A 250 -5.54 5.59 -0.66
C LYS A 250 -6.53 4.63 -1.31
N ALA A 251 -6.10 3.83 -2.29
CA ALA A 251 -6.96 2.85 -2.96
C ALA A 251 -7.51 1.79 -1.99
N LEU A 252 -6.69 1.36 -1.02
CA LEU A 252 -7.09 0.44 0.04
C LEU A 252 -8.16 1.06 0.96
N LEU A 253 -8.00 2.32 1.36
CA LEU A 253 -8.99 3.03 2.17
C LEU A 253 -10.33 3.18 1.43
N TRP A 254 -10.28 3.50 0.13
CA TRP A 254 -11.47 3.57 -0.71
C TRP A 254 -12.14 2.20 -0.88
N SER A 255 -11.38 1.13 -1.11
CA SER A 255 -11.94 -0.22 -1.24
C SER A 255 -12.56 -0.73 0.06
N ILE A 256 -11.96 -0.43 1.22
CA ILE A 256 -12.56 -0.69 2.54
C ILE A 256 -13.88 0.09 2.70
N GLY A 257 -13.90 1.38 2.32
CA GLY A 257 -15.11 2.20 2.35
C GLY A 257 -16.24 1.62 1.50
N ILE A 258 -15.93 1.15 0.29
CA ILE A 258 -16.89 0.48 -0.61
C ILE A 258 -17.40 -0.82 0.02
N LEU A 259 -16.51 -1.62 0.62
CA LEU A 259 -16.88 -2.86 1.28
C LEU A 259 -17.86 -2.62 2.44
N ILE A 260 -17.60 -1.60 3.28
CA ILE A 260 -18.47 -1.22 4.39
C ILE A 260 -19.84 -0.76 3.87
N ALA A 261 -19.87 0.06 2.82
CA ALA A 261 -21.13 0.50 2.21
C ALA A 261 -21.92 -0.68 1.64
N PHE A 262 -21.25 -1.65 1.01
CA PHE A 262 -21.88 -2.85 0.47
C PHE A 262 -22.47 -3.74 1.58
N ILE A 263 -21.75 -3.93 2.69
CA ILE A 263 -22.25 -4.62 3.88
C ILE A 263 -23.48 -3.90 4.43
N PHE A 264 -23.45 -2.57 4.51
CA PHE A 264 -24.59 -1.79 5.00
C PHE A 264 -25.83 -1.97 4.13
N VAL A 265 -25.66 -1.97 2.80
CA VAL A 265 -26.75 -2.22 1.84
C VAL A 265 -27.31 -3.64 1.96
N LEU A 266 -26.47 -4.65 2.20
CA LEU A 266 -26.91 -6.04 2.39
C LEU A 266 -27.67 -6.25 3.71
N PHE A 267 -27.23 -5.62 4.79
CA PHE A 267 -27.84 -5.81 6.11
C PHE A 267 -29.02 -4.87 6.40
N ALA A 268 -29.13 -3.72 5.72
CA ALA A 268 -30.24 -2.79 5.91
C ALA A 268 -31.63 -3.43 5.70
N PRO A 269 -31.87 -4.24 4.64
CA PRO A 269 -33.15 -4.95 4.47
C PRO A 269 -33.43 -5.93 5.59
N TRP A 270 -32.40 -6.62 6.10
CA TRP A 270 -32.55 -7.58 7.19
C TRP A 270 -32.89 -6.88 8.50
N ILE A 271 -32.19 -5.78 8.84
CA ILE A 271 -32.49 -4.92 9.99
C ILE A 271 -33.90 -4.34 9.87
N TRP A 272 -34.28 -3.87 8.68
CA TRP A 272 -35.61 -3.34 8.42
C TRP A 272 -36.70 -4.40 8.60
N ASN A 273 -36.48 -5.61 8.07
CA ASN A 273 -37.41 -6.73 8.21
C ASN A 273 -37.54 -7.17 9.68
N TYR A 274 -36.43 -7.22 10.42
CA TYR A 274 -36.42 -7.52 11.85
C TYR A 274 -37.23 -6.46 12.64
N ALA A 275 -37.00 -5.18 12.39
CA ALA A 275 -37.76 -4.10 13.01
C ALA A 275 -39.25 -4.09 12.59
N LEU A 276 -39.55 -4.49 11.35
CA LEU A 276 -40.93 -4.58 10.84
C LEU A 276 -41.71 -5.69 11.53
N LYS A 277 -41.11 -6.88 11.72
CA LYS A 277 -41.75 -8.00 12.45
C LYS A 277 -42.15 -7.61 13.87
N GLY A 278 -41.31 -6.84 14.56
CA GLY A 278 -41.64 -6.31 15.89
C GLY A 278 -42.87 -5.40 15.87
N ARG A 279 -42.96 -4.50 14.88
CA ARG A 279 -44.11 -3.59 14.71
C ARG A 279 -45.40 -4.32 14.33
N VAL A 280 -45.30 -5.35 13.47
CA VAL A 280 -46.45 -6.17 13.08
C VAL A 280 -47.01 -6.91 14.28
N LYS A 281 -46.16 -7.56 15.09
CA LYS A 281 -46.58 -8.30 16.28
C LYS A 281 -47.35 -7.42 17.27
N ALA A 282 -46.82 -6.22 17.54
CA ALA A 282 -47.48 -5.28 18.45
C ALA A 282 -48.86 -4.83 17.93
N ARG A 283 -49.01 -4.62 16.61
CA ARG A 283 -50.31 -4.26 16.02
C ARG A 283 -51.30 -5.42 15.99
N THR A 284 -50.85 -6.65 15.76
CA THR A 284 -51.73 -7.84 15.84
C THR A 284 -52.28 -8.04 17.24
N GLU A 285 -51.46 -7.88 18.28
CA GLU A 285 -51.92 -7.99 19.68
C GLU A 285 -52.94 -6.88 20.04
N GLU A 286 -52.74 -5.66 19.55
CA GLU A 286 -53.69 -4.55 19.73
C GLU A 286 -55.04 -4.83 19.03
N LEU A 287 -54.99 -5.34 17.79
CA LEU A 287 -56.18 -5.66 17.01
C LEU A 287 -56.95 -6.84 17.59
N GLU A 288 -56.27 -7.87 18.09
CA GLU A 288 -56.90 -9.00 18.78
C GLU A 288 -57.65 -8.54 20.03
N LYS A 289 -57.05 -7.66 20.85
CA LYS A 289 -57.73 -7.07 22.01
C LYS A 289 -59.00 -6.32 21.61
N LYS A 290 -58.91 -5.46 20.59
CA LYS A 290 -60.06 -4.71 20.08
C LYS A 290 -61.13 -5.63 19.46
N ALA A 291 -60.73 -6.75 18.86
CA ALA A 291 -61.66 -7.73 18.31
C ALA A 291 -62.44 -8.43 19.43
N VAL A 292 -61.75 -8.88 20.48
CA VAL A 292 -62.36 -9.49 21.68
C VAL A 292 -63.28 -8.49 22.39
N GLU A 293 -62.85 -7.23 22.55
CA GLU A 293 -63.67 -6.18 23.15
C GLU A 293 -64.96 -5.93 22.36
N ASN A 294 -64.86 -5.85 21.02
CA ASN A 294 -66.03 -5.70 20.16
C ASN A 294 -66.96 -6.91 20.19
N GLU A 295 -66.41 -8.12 20.28
CA GLU A 295 -67.20 -9.35 20.40
C GLU A 295 -67.99 -9.36 21.71
N ASN A 296 -67.35 -9.00 22.83
CA ASN A 296 -68.01 -8.84 24.12
C ASN A 296 -69.11 -7.78 24.07
N LEU A 297 -68.85 -6.63 23.43
CA LEU A 297 -69.86 -5.58 23.28
C LEU A 297 -71.06 -6.05 22.45
N ARG A 298 -70.83 -6.80 21.36
CA ARG A 298 -71.89 -7.40 20.55
C ARG A 298 -72.69 -8.45 21.33
N ALA A 299 -72.03 -9.26 22.16
CA ALA A 299 -72.69 -10.23 23.03
C ALA A 299 -73.62 -9.52 24.03
N LYS A 300 -73.15 -8.43 24.66
CA LYS A 300 -73.97 -7.59 25.54
C LYS A 300 -75.17 -6.97 24.83
N ILE A 301 -74.99 -6.44 23.62
CA ILE A 301 -76.11 -5.89 22.82
C ILE A 301 -77.14 -6.99 22.52
N ARG A 302 -76.69 -8.21 22.19
CA ARG A 302 -77.58 -9.34 21.92
C ARG A 302 -78.37 -9.76 23.16
N SER A 303 -77.74 -9.84 24.32
CA SER A 303 -78.44 -10.19 25.57
C SER A 303 -79.42 -9.10 25.99
N LEU A 304 -79.09 -7.82 25.81
CA LEU A 304 -80.04 -6.71 26.02
C LEU A 304 -81.24 -6.82 25.07
N HIS A 305 -81.02 -7.18 23.80
CA HIS A 305 -82.10 -7.34 22.84
C HIS A 305 -83.03 -8.51 23.21
N ASP A 306 -82.47 -9.63 23.70
CA ASP A 306 -83.24 -10.78 24.18
C ASP A 306 -84.11 -10.43 25.39
N ILE A 307 -83.56 -9.70 26.36
CA ILE A 307 -84.33 -9.22 27.51
C ILE A 307 -85.42 -8.23 27.08
N ALA A 308 -85.10 -7.27 26.21
CA ALA A 308 -86.10 -6.32 25.69
C ALA A 308 -87.26 -7.05 25.00
N PHE A 309 -86.97 -8.11 24.24
CA PHE A 309 -88.00 -8.95 23.63
C PHE A 309 -88.85 -9.69 24.66
N LYS A 310 -88.25 -10.24 25.72
CA LYS A 310 -88.99 -10.88 26.82
C LYS A 310 -89.92 -9.88 27.53
N MET A 311 -89.44 -8.66 27.78
CA MET A 311 -90.24 -7.59 28.39
C MET A 311 -91.49 -7.25 27.57
N GLU A 312 -91.40 -7.21 26.24
CA GLU A 312 -92.56 -6.95 25.37
C GLU A 312 -93.66 -8.03 25.48
N SER A 313 -93.31 -9.23 25.94
CA SER A 313 -94.23 -10.35 26.08
C SER A 313 -94.84 -10.54 27.48
N CYS A 314 -94.37 -9.77 28.48
CA CYS A 314 -94.85 -9.84 29.86
C CYS A 314 -96.15 -9.05 30.05
N ILE A 315 -97.06 -9.59 30.88
CA ILE A 315 -98.39 -9.01 31.17
C ILE A 315 -98.44 -8.45 32.59
N GLU A 316 -97.54 -8.88 33.49
CA GLU A 316 -97.46 -8.45 34.88
C GLU A 316 -96.30 -7.45 35.09
N GLU A 317 -96.57 -6.38 35.82
CA GLU A 317 -95.63 -5.26 36.03
C GLU A 317 -94.41 -5.64 36.89
N GLU A 318 -94.57 -6.65 37.76
CA GLU A 318 -93.52 -7.19 38.64
C GLU A 318 -92.47 -7.96 37.82
N GLU A 319 -92.88 -8.73 36.83
CA GLU A 319 -91.99 -9.53 35.96
C GLU A 319 -91.15 -8.66 35.01
N VAL A 320 -91.73 -7.54 34.53
CA VAL A 320 -90.99 -6.53 33.75
C VAL A 320 -89.92 -5.86 34.61
N TYR A 321 -90.24 -5.57 35.87
CA TYR A 321 -89.30 -4.95 36.80
C TYR A 321 -88.10 -5.86 37.08
N ASP A 322 -88.33 -7.16 37.33
CA ASP A 322 -87.27 -8.14 37.55
C ASP A 322 -86.33 -8.27 36.35
N LEU A 323 -86.87 -8.29 35.12
CA LEU A 323 -86.07 -8.29 33.89
C LEU A 323 -85.25 -7.00 33.70
N ILE A 324 -85.74 -5.85 34.15
CA ILE A 324 -84.99 -4.58 34.12
C ILE A 324 -83.82 -4.66 35.10
N VAL A 325 -84.06 -5.18 36.30
CA VAL A 325 -83.03 -5.34 37.33
C VAL A 325 -81.98 -6.36 36.88
N GLU A 326 -82.37 -7.48 36.26
CA GLU A 326 -81.46 -8.47 35.68
C GLU A 326 -80.59 -7.85 34.57
N ALA A 327 -81.19 -7.10 33.63
CA ALA A 327 -80.43 -6.43 32.57
C ALA A 327 -79.45 -5.37 33.10
N ALA A 328 -79.88 -4.59 34.09
CA ALA A 328 -79.08 -3.54 34.71
C ALA A 328 -77.89 -4.14 35.49
N THR A 329 -78.12 -5.20 36.25
CA THR A 329 -77.12 -5.81 37.13
C THR A 329 -76.16 -6.71 36.35
N ASP A 330 -76.69 -7.64 35.55
CA ASP A 330 -75.88 -8.74 35.02
C ASP A 330 -75.24 -8.40 33.66
N ILE A 331 -75.86 -7.52 32.87
CA ILE A 331 -75.36 -7.19 31.51
C ILE A 331 -74.67 -5.82 31.48
N LEU A 332 -75.33 -4.80 32.05
CA LEU A 332 -74.80 -3.44 32.10
C LEU A 332 -73.89 -3.19 33.30
N SER A 333 -73.90 -4.09 34.29
CA SER A 333 -73.05 -4.02 35.49
C SER A 333 -73.23 -2.70 36.26
N PHE A 334 -74.48 -2.23 36.38
CA PHE A 334 -74.83 -1.10 37.24
C PHE A 334 -74.85 -1.53 38.72
N ASP A 335 -74.25 -0.73 39.60
CA ASP A 335 -74.29 -0.95 41.04
C ASP A 335 -75.70 -0.68 41.62
N TYR A 336 -76.22 -1.65 42.39
CA TYR A 336 -77.58 -1.75 42.94
C TYR A 336 -78.11 -0.55 43.75
N TYR A 337 -77.26 0.40 44.13
CA TYR A 337 -77.56 1.47 45.10
C TYR A 337 -78.39 2.65 44.58
N SER A 338 -79.01 2.56 43.40
CA SER A 338 -79.68 3.70 42.76
C SER A 338 -81.19 3.53 42.50
N LEU A 339 -81.80 2.43 42.98
CA LEU A 339 -83.22 2.12 42.76
C LEU A 339 -84.00 2.04 44.09
N ASP A 340 -84.02 3.12 44.88
CA ASP A 340 -84.93 3.26 46.03
C ASP A 340 -86.11 4.17 45.67
N VAL A 341 -87.35 3.79 46.04
CA VAL A 341 -88.56 4.64 45.92
C VAL A 341 -89.11 4.93 47.32
N VAL A 342 -89.52 6.18 47.56
CA VAL A 342 -90.00 6.65 48.87
C VAL A 342 -91.51 6.45 48.99
N GLU A 343 -91.95 5.62 49.95
CA GLU A 343 -93.37 5.44 50.29
C GLU A 343 -93.62 5.93 51.74
N GLY A 344 -94.03 7.19 51.88
CA GLY A 344 -94.10 7.87 53.17
C GLY A 344 -92.72 8.30 53.70
N ASP A 345 -92.51 8.28 55.03
CA ASP A 345 -91.25 8.70 55.69
C ASP A 345 -90.25 7.53 55.93
N TYR A 346 -90.45 6.37 55.31
CA TYR A 346 -89.55 5.22 55.45
C TYR A 346 -89.11 4.70 54.08
N LEU A 347 -87.81 4.43 53.95
CA LEU A 347 -87.25 3.72 52.81
C LEU A 347 -87.59 2.23 52.96
N VAL A 348 -88.31 1.68 52.00
CA VAL A 348 -88.66 0.27 51.96
C VAL A 348 -88.06 -0.34 50.69
N ALA A 349 -87.31 -1.43 50.85
CA ALA A 349 -86.86 -2.22 49.70
C ALA A 349 -88.09 -2.74 48.96
N LYS A 350 -88.25 -2.39 47.68
CA LYS A 350 -89.33 -2.92 46.85
C LYS A 350 -89.12 -4.43 46.77
N ARG A 351 -90.08 -5.19 47.31
CA ARG A 351 -90.03 -6.65 47.30
C ARG A 351 -90.19 -7.17 45.89
#